data_AF-A0A435X7V0-F1
#
_entry.id   AF-A0A435X7V0-F1
#
_cell.length_a   1.000
_cell.length_b   1.000
_cell.length_c   1.000
_cell.angle_alpha   90.00
_cell.angle_beta   90.00
_cell.angle_gamma   90.00
#
_symmetry.space_group_name_H-M   'P 1'
#
loop_
_entity.id
_entity.type
_entity.pdbx_description
1 polymer ?
#
loop_
_entity_poly.entity_id
_entity_poly.type
_entity_poly.pdbx_seq_one_letter_code
_entity_poly.pdbx_strand_id
1 'polypeptide(L)'
;LSGLDLIVLSACETARGQETFVGGLRGLPTAINIAGAKRSLLTLWPVDDAGTAAFMVSFYDHLAAGQTYPEALRQARRDARDGKISGAQDPRVWAAFVLFEN
;
A
#
# COMPACT_ATOMS: atom_id res chain seq x y z
N LEU A 1 -6.28 15.01 10.96
CA LEU A 1 -6.03 14.91 9.50
C LEU A 1 -7.36 14.88 8.73
N SER A 2 -8.30 15.76 9.08
CA SER A 2 -9.73 15.68 8.69
C SER A 2 -10.04 16.10 7.25
N GLY A 3 -9.10 15.90 6.33
CA GLY A 3 -9.23 16.26 4.91
C GLY A 3 -8.34 15.44 3.97
N LEU A 4 -7.71 14.35 4.45
CA LEU A 4 -6.92 13.46 3.62
C LEU A 4 -7.75 12.25 3.16
N ASP A 5 -7.92 12.11 1.85
CA ASP A 5 -8.68 11.01 1.26
C ASP A 5 -7.87 9.70 1.16
N LEU A 6 -6.53 9.79 1.06
CA LEU A 6 -5.61 8.64 1.08
C LEU A 6 -4.28 9.03 1.72
N ILE A 7 -3.77 8.16 2.59
CA ILE A 7 -2.39 8.19 3.08
C ILE A 7 -1.66 6.95 2.55
N VAL A 8 -0.48 7.14 1.95
CA VAL A 8 0.42 6.05 1.52
C VAL A 8 1.66 6.09 2.39
N LEU A 9 1.96 4.99 3.10
CA LEU A 9 3.19 4.85 3.87
C LEU A 9 4.00 3.68 3.33
N SER A 10 5.05 4.00 2.58
CA SER A 10 6.08 3.06 2.14
C SER A 10 7.18 3.05 3.19
N ALA A 11 7.03 2.20 4.20
CA ALA A 11 7.98 2.18 5.31
C ALA A 11 9.16 1.24 5.00
N CYS A 12 10.27 1.82 4.52
CA CYS A 12 11.58 1.26 4.81
C CYS A 12 11.85 1.52 6.30
N GLU A 13 11.74 0.47 7.12
CA GLU A 13 12.13 0.43 8.55
C GLU A 13 11.16 0.93 9.65
N THR A 14 9.83 0.79 9.54
CA THR A 14 8.94 1.03 10.73
C THR A 14 8.42 -0.25 11.42
N ALA A 15 8.82 -1.44 10.96
CA ALA A 15 8.39 -2.71 11.56
C ALA A 15 9.38 -3.30 12.60
N ARG A 16 10.57 -2.71 12.79
CA ARG A 16 11.53 -3.12 13.84
C ARG A 16 11.25 -2.45 15.19
N GLY A 17 9.98 -2.44 15.60
CA GLY A 17 9.69 -2.39 17.03
C GLY A 17 10.29 -3.64 17.67
N GLN A 18 11.01 -3.47 18.78
CA GLN A 18 11.49 -4.59 19.59
C GLN A 18 10.39 -5.62 19.77
N GLU A 19 10.77 -6.90 19.68
CA GLU A 19 9.93 -8.07 19.92
C GLU A 19 9.03 -7.85 21.14
N THR A 20 7.82 -7.38 20.89
CA THR A 20 6.73 -7.41 21.85
C THR A 20 5.66 -8.27 21.24
N PHE A 21 5.79 -9.54 21.63
CA PHE A 21 4.84 -10.61 21.55
C PHE A 21 3.43 -10.15 21.95
N VAL A 22 2.63 -9.64 21.02
CA VAL A 22 1.17 -9.63 21.12
C VAL A 22 0.58 -9.69 19.72
N GLY A 23 -0.21 -10.73 19.46
CA GLY A 23 -0.94 -10.88 18.21
C GLY A 23 -1.86 -9.69 17.90
N GLY A 24 -1.85 -9.31 16.63
CA GLY A 24 -2.88 -8.49 16.01
C GLY A 24 -2.46 -7.05 15.76
N LEU A 25 -2.19 -6.71 14.50
CA LEU A 25 -2.80 -5.57 13.78
C LEU A 25 -3.27 -4.37 14.66
N ARG A 26 -2.42 -3.77 15.49
CA ARG A 26 -2.83 -2.66 16.39
C ARG A 26 -1.84 -1.50 16.56
N GLY A 27 -0.79 -1.43 15.76
CA GLY A 27 0.19 -0.32 15.85
C GLY A 27 -0.15 0.86 14.94
N LEU A 28 0.26 0.77 13.67
CA LEU A 28 0.17 1.88 12.71
C LEU A 28 -1.21 2.07 12.06
N PRO A 29 -1.89 1.01 11.56
CA PRO A 29 -3.19 1.17 10.90
C PRO A 29 -4.23 1.75 11.86
N THR A 30 -4.23 1.29 13.12
CA THR A 30 -5.11 1.80 14.18
C THR A 30 -4.80 3.26 14.52
N ALA A 31 -3.53 3.66 14.61
CA ALA A 31 -3.16 5.05 14.86
C ALA A 31 -3.57 6.01 13.73
N ILE A 32 -3.43 5.59 12.47
CA ILE A 32 -3.81 6.40 11.29
C ILE A 32 -5.33 6.48 11.14
N ASN A 33 -6.04 5.40 11.45
CA ASN A 33 -7.50 5.35 11.51
C ASN A 33 -8.03 6.31 12.60
N ILE A 34 -7.47 6.26 13.81
CA ILE A 34 -7.79 7.19 14.92
C ILE A 34 -7.48 8.65 14.53
N ALA A 35 -6.46 8.90 13.70
CA ALA A 35 -6.07 10.23 13.25
C ALA A 35 -7.00 10.84 12.15
N GLY A 36 -7.99 10.07 11.67
CA GLY A 36 -9.09 10.53 10.82
C GLY A 36 -8.87 10.42 9.31
N ALA A 37 -7.93 9.59 8.85
CA ALA A 37 -7.80 9.30 7.43
C ALA A 37 -8.94 8.39 6.96
N LYS A 38 -9.60 8.74 5.83
CA LYS A 38 -10.66 7.88 5.27
C LYS A 38 -10.11 6.56 4.76
N ARG A 39 -8.88 6.58 4.22
CA ARG A 39 -8.20 5.42 3.63
C ARG A 39 -6.70 5.46 3.89
N SER A 40 -6.11 4.28 4.07
CA SER A 40 -4.65 4.12 4.24
C SER A 40 -4.14 2.96 3.39
N LEU A 41 -3.11 3.18 2.59
CA LEU A 41 -2.39 2.15 1.84
C LEU A 41 -1.01 1.95 2.51
N LEU A 42 -0.81 0.77 3.09
CA LEU A 42 0.35 0.46 3.94
C LEU A 42 1.09 -0.76 3.41
N THR A 43 2.40 -0.85 3.64
CA THR A 43 3.20 -2.03 3.26
C THR A 43 3.41 -2.99 4.45
N LEU A 44 3.29 -4.30 4.21
CA LEU A 44 3.51 -5.35 5.20
C LEU A 44 5.00 -5.59 5.49
N TRP A 45 5.87 -5.30 4.53
CA TRP A 45 7.33 -5.42 4.62
C TRP A 45 8.02 -4.29 3.85
N PRO A 46 9.34 -4.09 4.01
CA PRO A 46 10.08 -3.11 3.24
C PRO A 46 10.01 -3.41 1.74
N VAL A 47 9.65 -2.40 0.96
CA VAL A 47 9.65 -2.43 -0.50
C VAL A 47 10.66 -1.40 -0.97
N ASP A 48 11.75 -1.86 -1.57
CA ASP A 48 12.81 -1.00 -2.09
C ASP A 48 13.18 -1.50 -3.47
N ASP A 49 12.76 -0.77 -4.51
CA ASP A 49 13.19 -0.96 -5.90
C ASP A 49 12.42 -0.03 -6.86
N ALA A 50 12.90 0.02 -8.11
CA ALA A 50 12.21 0.64 -9.24
C ALA A 50 10.85 -0.03 -9.57
N GLY A 51 10.68 -1.31 -9.21
CA GLY A 51 9.44 -2.05 -9.42
C GLY A 51 8.27 -1.49 -8.60
N THR A 52 8.54 -1.10 -7.37
CA THR A 52 7.59 -0.49 -6.43
C THR A 52 7.13 0.87 -6.94
N ALA A 53 8.06 1.69 -7.44
CA ALA A 53 7.72 2.97 -8.06
C ALA A 53 6.82 2.77 -9.29
N ALA A 54 7.20 1.84 -10.18
CA ALA A 54 6.41 1.53 -11.38
C ALA A 54 5.02 0.95 -11.05
N PHE A 55 4.92 0.13 -10.00
CA PHE A 55 3.66 -0.37 -9.46
C PHE A 55 2.75 0.77 -8.96
N MET A 56 3.32 1.70 -8.19
CA MET A 56 2.57 2.84 -7.67
C MET A 56 2.11 3.80 -8.78
N VAL A 57 2.92 3.99 -9.82
CA VAL A 57 2.48 4.75 -11.02
C VAL A 57 1.24 4.10 -11.63
N SER A 58 1.26 2.79 -11.86
CA SER A 58 0.08 2.07 -12.38
C SER A 58 -1.14 2.21 -11.48
N PHE A 59 -0.96 2.14 -10.15
CA PHE A 59 -2.06 2.38 -9.20
C PHE A 59 -2.67 3.78 -9.34
N TYR A 60 -1.84 4.83 -9.43
CA TYR A 60 -2.33 6.19 -9.61
C TYR A 60 -2.95 6.43 -10.99
N ASP A 61 -2.45 5.79 -12.04
CA ASP A 61 -3.04 5.88 -13.38
C ASP A 61 -4.48 5.33 -13.39
N HIS A 62 -4.72 4.20 -12.71
CA HIS A 62 -6.06 3.63 -12.57
C HIS A 62 -7.00 4.52 -11.75
N LEU A 63 -6.48 5.17 -10.69
CA LEU A 63 -7.23 6.17 -9.93
C LEU A 63 -7.58 7.39 -10.80
N ALA A 64 -6.64 7.90 -11.58
CA ALA A 64 -6.85 9.01 -12.49
C ALA A 64 -7.85 8.67 -13.60
N ALA A 65 -7.94 7.40 -13.99
CA ALA A 65 -8.96 6.88 -14.90
C ALA A 65 -10.36 6.72 -14.27
N GLY A 66 -10.54 7.12 -13.01
CA GLY A 66 -11.83 7.14 -12.31
C GLY A 66 -12.19 5.85 -11.58
N GLN A 67 -11.25 4.90 -11.44
CA GLN A 67 -11.49 3.70 -10.64
C GLN A 67 -11.49 4.02 -9.14
N THR A 68 -12.23 3.21 -8.37
CA THR A 68 -12.15 3.29 -6.90
C THR A 68 -10.79 2.80 -6.38
N TYR A 69 -10.40 3.18 -5.15
CA TYR A 69 -9.14 2.74 -4.56
C TYR A 69 -8.95 1.21 -4.53
N PRO A 70 -9.96 0.39 -4.15
CA PRO A 70 -9.83 -1.06 -4.22
C PRO A 70 -9.69 -1.58 -5.65
N GLU A 71 -10.39 -0.99 -6.61
CA GLU A 71 -10.31 -1.37 -8.03
C GLU A 71 -8.95 -1.06 -8.63
N ALA A 72 -8.45 0.15 -8.40
CA ALA A 72 -7.15 0.60 -8.86
C ALA A 72 -6.03 -0.26 -8.30
N LEU A 73 -6.06 -0.57 -7.00
CA LEU A 73 -5.07 -1.46 -6.37
C LEU A 73 -5.13 -2.87 -6.97
N ARG A 74 -6.35 -3.39 -7.18
CA ARG A 74 -6.56 -4.71 -7.78
C ARG A 74 -6.06 -4.76 -9.22
N GLN A 75 -6.25 -3.70 -10.00
CA GLN A 75 -5.80 -3.63 -11.39
C GLN A 75 -4.28 -3.46 -11.49
N ALA A 76 -3.66 -2.61 -10.67
CA ALA A 76 -2.20 -2.49 -10.61
C ALA A 76 -1.52 -3.81 -10.26
N ARG A 77 -2.10 -4.61 -9.34
CA ARG A 77 -1.59 -5.96 -9.03
C ARG A 77 -1.70 -6.92 -10.20
N ARG A 78 -2.78 -6.83 -11.01
CA ARG A 78 -2.91 -7.62 -12.24
C ARG A 78 -1.87 -7.20 -13.26
N ASP A 79 -1.67 -5.90 -13.47
CA ASP A 79 -0.71 -5.40 -14.45
C ASP A 79 0.73 -5.81 -14.07
N ALA A 80 1.07 -5.78 -12.79
CA ALA A 80 2.33 -6.30 -12.27
C ALA A 80 2.49 -7.81 -12.52
N ARG A 81 1.49 -8.61 -12.10
CA ARG A 81 1.48 -10.07 -12.27
C ARG A 81 1.53 -10.51 -13.72
N ASP A 82 0.82 -9.81 -14.59
CA ASP A 82 0.71 -10.13 -16.02
C ASP A 82 1.92 -9.58 -16.81
N GLY A 83 2.94 -9.05 -16.13
CA GLY A 83 4.21 -8.66 -16.73
C GLY A 83 4.21 -7.29 -17.43
N LYS A 84 3.14 -6.50 -17.29
CA LYS A 84 3.00 -5.18 -17.93
C LYS A 84 3.81 -4.09 -17.25
N ILE A 85 4.26 -4.33 -16.02
CA ILE A 85 5.07 -3.42 -15.22
C ILE A 85 6.46 -4.03 -15.06
N SER A 86 7.44 -3.47 -15.77
CA SER A 86 8.83 -3.95 -15.72
C SER A 86 9.39 -3.83 -14.30
N GLY A 87 9.96 -4.93 -13.77
CA GLY A 87 10.56 -4.95 -12.44
C GLY A 87 9.56 -5.16 -11.30
N ALA A 88 8.26 -5.26 -11.58
CA ALA A 88 7.23 -5.50 -10.57
C ALA A 88 6.59 -6.89 -10.64
N GLN A 89 7.12 -7.82 -11.44
CA GLN A 89 6.53 -9.16 -11.58
C GLN A 89 6.61 -9.97 -10.28
N ASP A 90 7.62 -9.68 -9.45
CA ASP A 90 7.79 -10.34 -8.16
C ASP A 90 6.63 -9.98 -7.21
N PRO A 91 5.88 -10.96 -6.68
CA PRO A 91 4.83 -10.72 -5.69
C PRO A 91 5.28 -9.92 -4.47
N ARG A 92 6.57 -9.98 -4.10
CA ARG A 92 7.12 -9.17 -3.00
C ARG A 92 6.97 -7.67 -3.21
N VAL A 93 6.82 -7.21 -4.46
CA VAL A 93 6.61 -5.80 -4.80
C VAL A 93 5.16 -5.38 -4.53
N TRP A 94 4.19 -6.06 -5.14
CA TRP A 94 2.79 -5.62 -5.14
C TRP A 94 1.92 -6.25 -4.04
N ALA A 95 2.32 -7.39 -3.48
CA ALA A 95 1.59 -8.04 -2.38
C ALA A 95 1.87 -7.38 -1.03
N ALA A 96 2.91 -6.53 -0.94
CA ALA A 96 3.23 -5.79 0.27
C ALA A 96 2.12 -4.81 0.64
N PHE A 97 1.48 -4.19 -0.35
CA PHE A 97 0.50 -3.11 -0.15
C PHE A 97 -0.85 -3.64 0.32
N VAL A 98 -1.41 -3.06 1.39
CA VAL A 98 -2.74 -3.37 1.93
C VAL A 98 -3.50 -2.07 2.10
N LEU A 99 -4.73 -2.04 1.57
CA LEU A 99 -5.65 -0.91 1.68
C LEU A 99 -6.58 -1.11 2.88
N PHE A 100 -6.66 -0.10 3.74
CA PHE A 100 -7.61 0.03 4.83
C PHE A 100 -8.60 1.16 4.50
N GLU A 101 -9.90 0.91 4.64
CA GLU A 101 -10.98 1.89 4.44
C GLU A 101 -11.90 1.90 5.67
N ASN A 102 -12.40 3.08 6.05
CA ASN A 102 -13.42 3.28 7.09
C ASN A 102 -14.82 3.44 6.49
#